data_AF-A0A371LRZ1-F1
#
_entry.id   AF-A0A371LRZ1-F1
#
_cell.length_a   1.000
_cell.length_b   1.000
_cell.length_c   1.000
_cell.angle_alpha   90.00
_cell.angle_beta   90.00
_cell.angle_gamma   90.00
#
_symmetry.space_group_name_H-M   'P 1'
#
loop_
_entity.id
_entity.type
_entity.pdbx_description
1 polymer ?
#
loop_
_entity_poly.entity_id
_entity_poly.type
_entity_poly.pdbx_seq_one_letter_code
_entity_poly.pdbx_strand_id
1 'polypeptide(L)'
;MITEVLAVARADFKQRSRTKKWLVVPVLLAYFAKLITVDTTLVVAEEYTGVPTAAWYGAMLCAIGTLLLFLFGFALVRGGITRDRQPGIAELISTAPLSNASYLLGKWLSNFLLLTVTTGVLAGLTAVAFLLQGAGSFDGWALFAPYLFVTIPTIAVVAAAAVCFESNRFLCGTGGNVLYVFAAVAIILLGTSTTELLDVGGVHIFRQSMGVAIAEQYPSFDGRGVSFFYTNSASELKTFTWSGVRWTAEHVLLRIPQLLVAGGLLVTAHLSFNRLDDAGLWTFRSLLPFSSNGDNTDEQNESSSPSAVLAPTDESLSSLGSLSPVTRTGFQFKRVFVSELRLAVQNRPRWWYVACILALLLSFIPSVDALRSAVLPLALLLPLSLWSELGTREQIHRTEELVFVTGGPYALLAASYLSATTVGLAITLPAGIIFAINGAFGAMFAWIVGLLALPAIAFALGTLTGSQLAFETAYLVAWYAGPMNGFRPLDYIGAEEATVSSGVTTAYLVLAIVALGATAFARRQT
;
A
#
# COMPACT_ATOMS: atom_id res chain seq x y z
N MET A 1 10.26 30.21 8.80
CA MET A 1 9.83 28.87 9.27
C MET A 1 8.33 28.60 9.12
N ILE A 2 7.42 29.22 9.89
CA ILE A 2 5.97 28.90 9.80
C ILE A 2 5.39 29.18 8.40
N THR A 3 5.77 30.30 7.79
CA THR A 3 5.36 30.67 6.43
C THR A 3 5.84 29.67 5.38
N GLU A 4 7.07 29.17 5.52
CA GLU A 4 7.63 28.12 4.64
C GLU A 4 6.87 26.80 4.79
N VAL A 5 6.61 26.36 6.03
CA VAL A 5 5.85 25.14 6.33
C VAL A 5 4.47 25.20 5.67
N LEU A 6 3.76 26.33 5.83
CA LEU A 6 2.44 26.53 5.23
C LEU A 6 2.51 26.59 3.69
N ALA A 7 3.55 27.19 3.12
CA ALA A 7 3.74 27.25 1.67
C ALA A 7 3.95 25.85 1.07
N VAL A 8 4.83 25.04 1.68
CA VAL A 8 5.07 23.64 1.28
C VAL A 8 3.78 22.82 1.42
N ALA A 9 3.11 22.93 2.57
CA ALA A 9 1.86 22.20 2.82
C ALA A 9 0.77 22.55 1.80
N ARG A 10 0.58 23.85 1.53
CA ARG A 10 -0.43 24.33 0.57
C ARG A 10 -0.13 23.88 -0.86
N ALA A 11 1.13 23.95 -1.28
CA ALA A 11 1.54 23.52 -2.62
C ALA A 11 1.29 22.02 -2.81
N ASP A 12 1.76 21.19 -1.87
CA ASP A 12 1.60 19.74 -1.93
C ASP A 12 0.12 19.34 -1.86
N PHE A 13 -0.66 19.93 -0.94
CA PHE A 13 -2.10 19.69 -0.81
C PHE A 13 -2.86 20.02 -2.10
N LYS A 14 -2.58 21.19 -2.70
CA LYS A 14 -3.24 21.61 -3.95
C LYS A 14 -2.89 20.70 -5.12
N GLN A 15 -1.64 20.25 -5.21
CA GLN A 15 -1.22 19.33 -6.26
C GLN A 15 -1.93 17.98 -6.14
N ARG A 16 -2.10 17.47 -4.91
CA ARG A 16 -2.65 16.14 -4.66
C ARG A 16 -4.17 16.10 -4.67
N SER A 17 -4.84 17.06 -4.08
CA SER A 17 -6.32 17.18 -4.10
C SER A 17 -6.90 17.24 -5.52
N ARG A 18 -6.09 17.62 -6.52
CA ARG A 18 -6.48 17.66 -7.94
C ARG A 18 -6.25 16.35 -8.70
N THR A 19 -5.62 15.36 -8.09
CA THR A 19 -5.38 14.06 -8.73
C THR A 19 -6.64 13.20 -8.69
N LYS A 20 -6.90 12.43 -9.77
CA LYS A 20 -8.07 11.52 -9.89
C LYS A 20 -8.20 10.55 -8.70
N LYS A 21 -7.08 10.14 -8.08
CA LYS A 21 -7.04 9.31 -6.85
C LYS A 21 -8.00 9.83 -5.77
N TRP A 22 -8.08 11.15 -5.59
CA TRP A 22 -8.89 11.76 -4.54
C TRP A 22 -10.39 11.88 -4.87
N LEU A 23 -10.79 11.68 -6.13
CA LEU A 23 -12.22 11.59 -6.51
C LEU A 23 -12.83 10.23 -6.12
N VAL A 24 -12.02 9.17 -6.06
CA VAL A 24 -12.49 7.82 -5.73
C VAL A 24 -12.74 7.65 -4.22
N VAL A 25 -11.99 8.38 -3.40
CA VAL A 25 -12.04 8.25 -1.93
C VAL A 25 -13.44 8.51 -1.35
N PRO A 26 -14.15 9.62 -1.69
CA PRO A 26 -15.51 9.85 -1.18
C PRO A 26 -16.50 8.75 -1.57
N VAL A 27 -16.38 8.17 -2.78
CA VAL A 27 -17.24 7.09 -3.25
C VAL A 27 -17.02 5.83 -2.42
N LEU A 28 -15.76 5.48 -2.16
CA LEU A 28 -15.41 4.35 -1.29
C LEU A 28 -15.90 4.57 0.14
N LEU A 29 -15.76 5.79 0.68
CA LEU A 29 -16.27 6.13 2.01
C LEU A 29 -17.80 6.08 2.08
N ALA A 30 -18.50 6.50 1.03
CA ALA A 30 -19.96 6.44 0.97
C ALA A 30 -20.46 4.99 0.92
N TYR A 31 -19.81 4.16 0.10
CA TYR A 31 -20.08 2.73 0.07
C TYR A 31 -19.80 2.07 1.42
N PHE A 32 -18.67 2.40 2.05
CA PHE A 32 -18.32 1.91 3.37
C PHE A 32 -19.34 2.33 4.44
N ALA A 33 -19.75 3.60 4.46
CA ALA A 33 -20.77 4.09 5.38
C ALA A 33 -22.09 3.34 5.19
N LYS A 34 -22.53 3.11 3.95
CA LYS A 34 -23.71 2.28 3.66
C LYS A 34 -23.53 0.85 4.18
N LEU A 35 -22.40 0.22 3.91
CA LEU A 35 -22.13 -1.15 4.31
C LEU A 35 -22.24 -1.32 5.83
N ILE A 36 -21.66 -0.39 6.58
CA ILE A 36 -21.66 -0.42 8.05
C ILE A 36 -23.04 -0.06 8.63
N THR A 37 -23.77 0.88 8.04
CA THR A 37 -25.04 1.36 8.62
C THR A 37 -26.29 0.60 8.18
N VAL A 38 -26.29 0.09 6.95
CA VAL A 38 -27.47 -0.49 6.30
C VAL A 38 -27.34 -2.00 6.15
N ASP A 39 -26.19 -2.45 5.67
CA ASP A 39 -26.02 -3.85 5.25
C ASP A 39 -25.58 -4.75 6.42
N THR A 40 -25.20 -4.17 7.57
CA THR A 40 -24.70 -4.89 8.74
C THR A 40 -25.23 -4.30 10.04
N THR A 41 -25.33 -5.14 11.07
CA THR A 41 -25.71 -4.71 12.42
C THR A 41 -24.57 -4.99 13.40
N LEU A 42 -24.21 -3.97 14.19
CA LEU A 42 -23.25 -4.11 15.29
C LEU A 42 -23.95 -4.76 16.50
N VAL A 43 -23.42 -5.90 16.89
CA VAL A 43 -23.75 -6.62 18.12
C VAL A 43 -22.74 -6.25 19.20
N VAL A 44 -23.25 -5.94 20.38
CA VAL A 44 -22.51 -5.53 21.57
C VAL A 44 -22.82 -6.52 22.68
N ALA A 45 -21.77 -7.05 23.34
CA ALA A 45 -21.92 -8.04 24.41
C ALA A 45 -22.82 -9.22 23.99
N GLU A 46 -22.64 -9.70 22.76
CA GLU A 46 -23.28 -10.88 22.14
C GLU A 46 -24.79 -10.80 21.89
N GLU A 47 -25.56 -10.13 22.75
CA GLU A 47 -27.04 -10.12 22.69
C GLU A 47 -27.64 -8.74 22.40
N TYR A 48 -26.85 -7.66 22.49
CA TYR A 48 -27.39 -6.30 22.46
C TYR A 48 -27.07 -5.57 21.16
N THR A 49 -27.94 -4.65 20.77
CA THR A 49 -27.67 -3.70 19.70
C THR A 49 -28.16 -2.31 20.08
N GLY A 50 -27.47 -1.26 19.63
CA GLY A 50 -27.83 0.10 19.98
C GLY A 50 -28.97 0.62 19.12
N VAL A 51 -29.88 1.38 19.74
CA VAL A 51 -30.83 2.20 19.00
C VAL A 51 -30.04 3.19 18.12
N PRO A 52 -30.43 3.39 16.84
CA PRO A 52 -29.71 4.18 15.84
C PRO A 52 -29.66 5.70 16.11
N THR A 53 -29.18 6.14 17.27
CA THR A 53 -29.03 7.55 17.66
C THR A 53 -27.83 8.23 17.00
N ALA A 54 -27.76 9.56 17.06
CA ALA A 54 -26.63 10.32 16.51
C ALA A 54 -25.27 9.90 17.13
N ALA A 55 -25.28 9.61 18.44
CA ALA A 55 -24.13 9.08 19.16
C ALA A 55 -23.70 7.70 18.64
N TRP A 56 -24.67 6.81 18.40
CA TRP A 56 -24.43 5.45 17.91
C TRP A 56 -23.76 5.46 16.54
N TYR A 57 -24.31 6.20 15.57
CA TYR A 57 -23.71 6.37 14.24
C TYR A 57 -22.31 6.97 14.32
N GLY A 58 -22.15 8.04 15.12
CA GLY A 58 -20.88 8.72 15.32
C GLY A 58 -19.79 7.77 15.80
N ALA A 59 -20.05 7.00 16.86
CA ALA A 59 -19.05 6.08 17.43
C ALA A 59 -18.75 4.90 16.50
N MET A 60 -19.76 4.29 15.90
CA MET A 60 -19.62 3.12 15.03
C MET A 60 -18.74 3.44 13.81
N LEU A 61 -19.07 4.52 13.09
CA LEU A 61 -18.33 4.91 11.89
C LEU A 61 -16.99 5.55 12.23
N CYS A 62 -16.88 6.25 13.36
CA CYS A 62 -15.60 6.76 13.84
C CYS A 62 -14.63 5.62 14.18
N ALA A 63 -15.06 4.61 14.94
CA ALA A 63 -14.20 3.52 15.37
C ALA A 63 -13.62 2.76 14.16
N ILE A 64 -14.49 2.21 13.30
CA ILE A 64 -14.04 1.45 12.13
C ILE A 64 -13.33 2.36 11.12
N GLY A 65 -13.86 3.56 10.89
CA GLY A 65 -13.23 4.54 10.01
C GLY A 65 -11.81 4.90 10.46
N THR A 66 -11.58 5.03 11.76
CA THR A 66 -10.24 5.30 12.32
C THR A 66 -9.30 4.11 12.12
N LEU A 67 -9.77 2.88 12.34
CA LEU A 67 -8.97 1.66 12.08
C LEU A 67 -8.60 1.55 10.59
N LEU A 68 -9.56 1.82 9.70
CA LEU A 68 -9.31 1.83 8.24
C LEU A 68 -8.35 2.95 7.83
N LEU A 69 -8.49 4.15 8.37
CA LEU A 69 -7.54 5.26 8.10
C LEU A 69 -6.17 4.97 8.71
N PHE A 70 -6.08 4.27 9.82
CA PHE A 70 -4.81 3.82 10.37
C PHE A 70 -4.11 2.83 9.44
N LEU A 71 -4.85 1.89 8.86
CA LEU A 71 -4.29 0.88 7.96
C LEU A 71 -4.02 1.43 6.55
N PHE A 72 -5.03 2.02 5.90
CA PHE A 72 -5.00 2.46 4.51
C PHE A 72 -4.63 3.93 4.32
N GLY A 73 -4.74 4.76 5.37
CA GLY A 73 -4.43 6.19 5.27
C GLY A 73 -2.95 6.44 4.94
N PHE A 74 -2.05 5.57 5.40
CA PHE A 74 -0.65 5.58 4.98
C PHE A 74 -0.52 5.39 3.48
N ALA A 75 -1.21 4.40 2.91
CA ALA A 75 -1.23 4.17 1.46
C ALA A 75 -1.88 5.33 0.68
N LEU A 76 -2.81 6.03 1.32
CA LEU A 76 -3.47 7.19 0.74
C LEU A 76 -2.52 8.40 0.67
N VAL A 77 -1.79 8.67 1.76
CA VAL A 77 -0.97 9.88 1.90
C VAL A 77 0.50 9.74 1.52
N ARG A 78 1.04 8.53 1.39
CA ARG A 78 2.43 8.33 0.99
C ARG A 78 2.68 8.66 -0.49
N GLY A 79 3.93 8.99 -0.80
CA GLY A 79 4.48 9.29 -2.12
C GLY A 79 4.83 10.77 -2.32
N GLY A 80 4.62 11.61 -1.30
CA GLY A 80 4.82 13.06 -1.42
C GLY A 80 6.28 13.48 -1.52
N ILE A 81 7.18 12.83 -0.78
CA ILE A 81 8.64 13.05 -0.81
C ILE A 81 9.27 12.23 -1.94
N THR A 82 8.82 10.99 -2.15
CA THR A 82 9.30 10.15 -3.27
C THR A 82 9.11 10.84 -4.61
N ARG A 83 7.97 11.50 -4.82
CA ARG A 83 7.70 12.30 -6.02
C ARG A 83 8.67 13.48 -6.15
N ASP A 84 8.96 14.16 -5.05
CA ASP A 84 9.85 15.32 -5.01
C ASP A 84 11.32 14.94 -5.28
N ARG A 85 11.69 13.68 -5.08
CA ARG A 85 13.00 13.11 -5.47
C ARG A 85 13.10 12.71 -6.94
N GLN A 86 12.01 12.78 -7.71
CA GLN A 86 12.09 12.48 -9.14
C GLN A 86 12.96 13.51 -9.88
N PRO A 87 13.74 13.09 -10.89
CA PRO A 87 14.64 13.98 -11.62
C PRO A 87 13.89 15.16 -12.25
N GLY A 88 14.51 16.34 -12.28
CA GLY A 88 13.86 17.61 -12.65
C GLY A 88 13.14 18.31 -11.49
N ILE A 89 12.41 17.58 -10.63
CA ILE A 89 11.76 18.18 -9.44
C ILE A 89 12.78 18.32 -8.30
N ALA A 90 13.61 17.29 -8.11
CA ALA A 90 14.64 17.27 -7.08
C ALA A 90 15.62 18.45 -7.21
N GLU A 91 15.98 18.84 -8.44
CA GLU A 91 16.88 19.98 -8.73
C GLU A 91 16.24 21.34 -8.41
N LEU A 92 14.94 21.48 -8.69
CA LEU A 92 14.19 22.70 -8.36
C LEU A 92 14.01 22.83 -6.85
N ILE A 93 13.79 21.72 -6.15
CA ILE A 93 13.65 21.73 -4.70
C ILE A 93 15.01 21.92 -4.04
N SER A 94 16.09 21.31 -4.51
CA SER A 94 17.42 21.41 -3.88
C SER A 94 17.96 22.84 -3.87
N THR A 95 17.60 23.65 -4.87
CA THR A 95 17.98 25.08 -4.97
C THR A 95 17.10 26.01 -4.14
N ALA A 96 15.97 25.55 -3.61
CA ALA A 96 15.09 26.35 -2.78
C ALA A 96 15.66 26.60 -1.37
N PRO A 97 15.59 27.84 -0.83
CA PRO A 97 16.10 28.20 0.50
C PRO A 97 15.16 27.71 1.62
N LEU A 98 14.90 26.40 1.67
CA LEU A 98 14.04 25.74 2.65
C LEU A 98 14.91 24.95 3.63
N SER A 99 14.60 25.00 4.92
CA SER A 99 15.22 24.07 5.89
C SER A 99 14.62 22.66 5.76
N ASN A 100 15.39 21.63 6.10
CA ASN A 100 14.89 20.24 6.11
C ASN A 100 13.69 20.09 7.06
N ALA A 101 13.72 20.78 8.21
CA ALA A 101 12.61 20.76 9.17
C ALA A 101 11.34 21.43 8.60
N SER A 102 11.48 22.61 7.99
CA SER A 102 10.35 23.31 7.34
C SER A 102 9.72 22.45 6.24
N TYR A 103 10.55 21.78 5.44
CA TYR A 103 10.10 20.90 4.37
C TYR A 103 9.33 19.67 4.91
N LEU A 104 9.91 18.93 5.87
CA LEU A 104 9.29 17.73 6.43
C LEU A 104 8.01 18.05 7.21
N LEU A 105 8.00 19.12 8.01
CA LEU A 105 6.78 19.59 8.69
C LEU A 105 5.70 20.02 7.70
N GLY A 106 6.08 20.67 6.59
CA GLY A 106 5.15 21.01 5.52
C GLY A 106 4.54 19.77 4.85
N LYS A 107 5.34 18.73 4.60
CA LYS A 107 4.87 17.45 4.05
C LYS A 107 3.97 16.71 5.03
N TRP A 108 4.32 16.69 6.32
CA TRP A 108 3.48 16.13 7.37
C TRP A 108 2.14 16.85 7.45
N LEU A 109 2.15 18.19 7.45
CA LEU A 109 0.93 18.99 7.51
C LEU A 109 0.04 18.78 6.28
N SER A 110 0.63 18.66 5.08
CA SER A 110 -0.13 18.30 3.86
C SER A 110 -0.81 16.93 4.00
N ASN A 111 -0.07 15.91 4.43
CA ASN A 111 -0.60 14.56 4.66
C ASN A 111 -1.73 14.58 5.71
N PHE A 112 -1.50 15.27 6.82
CA PHE A 112 -2.48 15.43 7.88
C PHE A 112 -3.76 16.10 7.37
N LEU A 113 -3.65 17.23 6.65
CA LEU A 113 -4.79 17.94 6.07
C LEU A 113 -5.58 17.07 5.09
N LEU A 114 -4.91 16.29 4.25
CA LEU A 114 -5.57 15.35 3.33
C LEU A 114 -6.37 14.29 4.08
N LEU A 115 -5.81 13.71 5.15
CA LEU A 115 -6.55 12.79 6.01
C LEU A 115 -7.67 13.49 6.78
N THR A 116 -7.47 14.72 7.25
CA THR A 116 -8.53 15.50 7.93
C THR A 116 -9.71 15.76 7.00
N VAL A 117 -9.46 16.11 5.74
CA VAL A 117 -10.53 16.25 4.72
C VAL A 117 -11.23 14.91 4.50
N THR A 118 -10.49 13.81 4.46
CA THR A 118 -11.05 12.44 4.33
C THR A 118 -11.95 12.10 5.50
N THR A 119 -11.50 12.39 6.72
CA THR A 119 -12.27 12.24 7.96
C THR A 119 -13.50 13.15 7.95
N GLY A 120 -13.40 14.39 7.47
CA GLY A 120 -14.51 15.32 7.35
C GLY A 120 -15.58 14.82 6.37
N VAL A 121 -15.17 14.25 5.23
CA VAL A 121 -16.09 13.60 4.28
C VAL A 121 -16.78 12.41 4.93
N LEU A 122 -16.03 11.53 5.62
CA LEU A 122 -16.63 10.40 6.35
C LEU A 122 -17.62 10.87 7.41
N ALA A 123 -17.26 11.87 8.21
CA ALA A 123 -18.13 12.43 9.24
C ALA A 123 -19.41 13.06 8.65
N GLY A 124 -19.28 13.76 7.51
CA GLY A 124 -20.43 14.27 6.76
C GLY A 124 -21.33 13.16 6.24
N LEU A 125 -20.76 12.07 5.71
CA LEU A 125 -21.50 10.88 5.30
C LEU A 125 -22.21 10.21 6.48
N THR A 126 -21.59 10.17 7.67
CA THR A 126 -22.21 9.68 8.90
C THR A 126 -23.43 10.52 9.29
N ALA A 127 -23.33 11.85 9.19
CA ALA A 127 -24.46 12.74 9.44
C ALA A 127 -25.60 12.51 8.43
N VAL A 128 -25.28 12.34 7.14
CA VAL A 128 -26.27 12.00 6.11
C VAL A 128 -26.94 10.64 6.41
N ALA A 129 -26.15 9.61 6.76
CA ALA A 129 -26.69 8.30 7.09
C ALA A 129 -27.65 8.37 8.30
N PHE A 130 -27.29 9.12 9.34
CA PHE A 130 -28.17 9.38 10.47
C PHE A 130 -29.44 10.15 10.06
N LEU A 131 -29.34 11.17 9.20
CA LEU A 131 -30.53 11.92 8.77
C LEU A 131 -31.50 11.06 7.94
N LEU A 132 -31.01 10.03 7.27
CA LEU A 132 -31.83 9.12 6.45
C LEU A 132 -32.48 7.99 7.27
N GLN A 133 -31.80 7.47 8.29
CA GLN A 133 -32.20 6.22 8.98
C GLN A 133 -32.09 6.27 10.51
N GLY A 134 -31.60 7.39 11.05
CA GLY A 134 -31.40 7.58 12.48
C GLY A 134 -32.70 7.75 13.25
N ALA A 135 -32.67 7.37 14.52
CA ALA A 135 -33.76 7.57 15.46
C ALA A 135 -33.42 8.66 16.49
N GLY A 136 -34.40 9.52 16.79
CA GLY A 136 -34.28 10.60 17.77
C GLY A 136 -33.80 11.93 17.20
N SER A 137 -33.49 12.88 18.08
CA SER A 137 -33.02 14.22 17.71
C SER A 137 -31.56 14.20 17.25
N PHE A 138 -31.21 15.07 16.30
CA PHE A 138 -29.83 15.27 15.88
C PHE A 138 -29.02 15.94 17.00
N ASP A 139 -28.03 15.22 17.55
CA ASP A 139 -27.01 15.77 18.43
C ASP A 139 -25.66 15.80 17.68
N GLY A 140 -25.28 16.98 17.21
CA GLY A 140 -24.04 17.16 16.47
C GLY A 140 -22.78 16.91 17.31
N TRP A 141 -22.81 17.22 18.61
CA TRP A 141 -21.65 16.98 19.47
C TRP A 141 -21.43 15.48 19.68
N ALA A 142 -22.49 14.74 19.99
CA ALA A 142 -22.41 13.30 20.18
C ALA A 142 -21.96 12.57 18.90
N LEU A 143 -22.33 13.08 17.72
CA LEU A 143 -21.95 12.50 16.43
C LEU A 143 -20.50 12.83 16.05
N PHE A 144 -20.05 14.07 16.22
CA PHE A 144 -18.75 14.53 15.71
C PHE A 144 -17.59 14.45 16.72
N ALA A 145 -17.86 14.51 18.03
CA ALA A 145 -16.81 14.45 19.06
C ALA A 145 -15.91 13.20 18.97
N PRO A 146 -16.42 11.98 18.66
CA PRO A 146 -15.58 10.82 18.39
C PRO A 146 -14.48 11.08 17.35
N TYR A 147 -14.82 11.70 16.22
CA TYR A 147 -13.84 12.00 15.16
C TYR A 147 -12.75 12.95 15.63
N LEU A 148 -13.13 13.96 16.42
CA LEU A 148 -12.20 14.96 16.95
C LEU A 148 -11.21 14.35 17.95
N PHE A 149 -11.69 13.53 18.89
CA PHE A 149 -10.86 13.02 19.98
C PHE A 149 -10.19 11.67 19.69
N VAL A 150 -10.68 10.92 18.70
CA VAL A 150 -10.14 9.59 18.35
C VAL A 150 -9.45 9.63 16.98
N THR A 151 -10.14 10.06 15.94
CA THR A 151 -9.59 10.00 14.58
C THR A 151 -8.45 11.00 14.37
N ILE A 152 -8.59 12.25 14.83
CA ILE A 152 -7.59 13.32 14.59
C ILE A 152 -6.21 12.97 15.16
N PRO A 153 -6.05 12.53 16.43
CA PRO A 153 -4.75 12.10 16.94
C PRO A 153 -4.16 10.92 16.15
N THR A 154 -4.99 9.95 15.77
CA THR A 154 -4.54 8.78 15.01
C THR A 154 -4.03 9.16 13.62
N ILE A 155 -4.75 10.00 12.86
CA ILE A 155 -4.29 10.39 11.51
C ILE A 155 -3.03 11.26 11.55
N ALA A 156 -2.75 11.96 12.67
CA ALA A 156 -1.49 12.67 12.87
C ALA A 156 -0.29 11.71 12.94
N VAL A 157 -0.47 10.55 13.58
CA VAL A 157 0.53 9.46 13.60
C VAL A 157 0.72 8.88 12.20
N VAL A 158 -0.36 8.58 11.49
CA VAL A 158 -0.31 8.04 10.11
C VAL A 158 0.42 9.00 9.17
N ALA A 159 0.11 10.30 9.25
CA ALA A 159 0.78 11.34 8.48
C ALA A 159 2.29 11.42 8.79
N ALA A 160 2.66 11.29 10.07
CA ALA A 160 4.06 11.28 10.50
C ALA A 160 4.80 10.02 10.06
N ALA A 161 4.15 8.86 10.12
CA ALA A 161 4.69 7.59 9.64
C ALA A 161 4.98 7.65 8.14
N ALA A 162 4.08 8.23 7.34
CA ALA A 162 4.31 8.42 5.90
C ALA A 162 5.59 9.23 5.62
N VAL A 163 5.76 10.37 6.32
CA VAL A 163 6.96 11.21 6.18
C VAL A 163 8.23 10.49 6.66
N CYS A 164 8.18 9.80 7.81
CA CYS A 164 9.30 9.04 8.35
C CYS A 164 9.75 7.92 7.40
N PHE A 165 8.82 7.14 6.87
CA PHE A 165 9.12 6.00 6.01
C PHE A 165 9.68 6.44 4.66
N GLU A 166 9.22 7.57 4.10
CA GLU A 166 9.78 8.11 2.86
C GLU A 166 11.14 8.80 3.06
N SER A 167 11.38 9.36 4.23
CA SER A 167 12.64 10.05 4.53
C SER A 167 13.81 9.08 4.65
N ASN A 168 13.57 7.88 5.19
CA ASN A 168 14.58 6.86 5.42
C ASN A 168 14.78 5.94 4.20
N ARG A 169 16.02 5.84 3.70
CA ARG A 169 16.38 5.00 2.53
C ARG A 169 15.97 3.53 2.67
N PHE A 170 15.98 2.98 3.89
CA PHE A 170 15.66 1.57 4.13
C PHE A 170 14.15 1.30 4.16
N LEU A 171 13.36 2.32 4.52
CA LEU A 171 11.90 2.22 4.65
C LEU A 171 11.15 2.78 3.44
N CYS A 172 11.84 3.44 2.50
CA CYS A 172 11.22 4.08 1.34
C CYS A 172 10.62 3.05 0.35
N GLY A 173 11.16 1.83 0.27
CA GLY A 173 10.67 0.79 -0.64
C GLY A 173 9.50 -0.06 -0.11
N THR A 174 9.18 -1.13 -0.85
CA THR A 174 8.14 -2.12 -0.51
C THR A 174 8.31 -2.73 0.88
N GLY A 175 9.55 -3.00 1.31
CA GLY A 175 9.83 -3.54 2.64
C GLY A 175 9.30 -2.66 3.79
N GLY A 176 9.36 -1.33 3.63
CA GLY A 176 8.77 -0.41 4.60
C GLY A 176 7.24 -0.44 4.58
N ASN A 177 6.62 -0.60 3.41
CA ASN A 177 5.16 -0.73 3.32
C ASN A 177 4.66 -1.99 4.01
N VAL A 178 5.36 -3.11 3.78
CA VAL A 178 5.10 -4.37 4.48
C VAL A 178 5.21 -4.17 5.99
N LEU A 179 6.33 -3.59 6.47
CA LEU A 179 6.52 -3.31 7.88
C LEU A 179 5.39 -2.46 8.47
N TYR A 180 4.95 -1.40 7.76
CA TYR A 180 3.85 -0.56 8.21
C TYR A 180 2.56 -1.34 8.36
N VAL A 181 2.16 -2.12 7.35
CA VAL A 181 0.89 -2.87 7.38
C VAL A 181 0.90 -3.91 8.50
N PHE A 182 1.99 -4.67 8.66
CA PHE A 182 2.12 -5.63 9.77
C PHE A 182 2.09 -4.94 11.13
N ALA A 183 2.82 -3.83 11.29
CA ALA A 183 2.79 -3.05 12.52
C ALA A 183 1.38 -2.49 12.81
N ALA A 184 0.69 -1.99 11.79
CA ALA A 184 -0.66 -1.45 11.92
C ALA A 184 -1.64 -2.55 12.37
N VAL A 185 -1.64 -3.71 11.71
CA VAL A 185 -2.47 -4.86 12.10
C VAL A 185 -2.15 -5.32 13.53
N ALA A 186 -0.87 -5.46 13.88
CA ALA A 186 -0.46 -5.86 15.22
C ALA A 186 -0.93 -4.85 16.29
N ILE A 187 -0.76 -3.55 16.05
CA ILE A 187 -1.22 -2.49 16.97
C ILE A 187 -2.75 -2.53 17.13
N ILE A 188 -3.49 -2.73 16.03
CA ILE A 188 -4.96 -2.86 16.09
C ILE A 188 -5.36 -4.05 16.97
N LEU A 189 -4.78 -5.23 16.76
CA LEU A 189 -5.11 -6.45 17.50
C LEU A 189 -4.74 -6.38 18.98
N LEU A 190 -3.58 -5.78 19.28
CA LEU A 190 -3.11 -5.58 20.66
C LEU A 190 -3.97 -4.53 21.37
N GLY A 191 -4.34 -3.45 20.68
CA GLY A 191 -5.17 -2.38 21.19
C GLY A 191 -6.59 -2.82 21.54
N THR A 192 -7.15 -3.80 20.82
CA THR A 192 -8.48 -4.36 21.16
C THR A 192 -8.48 -5.29 22.38
N SER A 193 -7.31 -5.77 22.80
CA SER A 193 -7.17 -6.93 23.70
C SER A 193 -6.47 -6.63 25.02
N THR A 194 -5.50 -5.70 25.08
CA THR A 194 -4.53 -5.66 26.20
C THR A 194 -4.37 -4.33 26.93
N THR A 195 -4.38 -3.19 26.24
CA THR A 195 -3.94 -1.91 26.86
C THR A 195 -4.68 -0.70 26.30
N GLU A 196 -5.14 0.18 27.19
CA GLU A 196 -5.77 1.47 26.84
C GLU A 196 -4.83 2.39 26.04
N LEU A 197 -3.52 2.26 26.25
CA LEU A 197 -2.49 3.11 25.63
C LEU A 197 -2.30 2.85 24.13
N LEU A 198 -2.58 1.63 23.65
CA LEU A 198 -2.48 1.24 22.24
C LEU A 198 -3.81 1.29 21.52
N ASP A 199 -4.88 1.81 22.15
CA ASP A 199 -6.20 1.90 21.55
C ASP A 199 -6.29 3.02 20.49
N VAL A 200 -5.79 2.72 19.29
CA VAL A 200 -5.80 3.63 18.14
C VAL A 200 -7.22 3.94 17.63
N GLY A 201 -8.16 3.01 17.81
CA GLY A 201 -9.55 3.13 17.32
C GLY A 201 -10.54 3.72 18.32
N GLY A 202 -10.12 3.96 19.57
CA GLY A 202 -11.04 4.36 20.65
C GLY A 202 -12.00 3.26 21.09
N VAL A 203 -11.71 2.00 20.72
CA VAL A 203 -12.55 0.84 20.97
C VAL A 203 -12.76 0.64 22.47
N HIS A 204 -11.74 0.86 23.30
CA HIS A 204 -11.85 0.72 24.75
C HIS A 204 -12.80 1.75 25.35
N ILE A 205 -12.69 3.01 24.90
CA ILE A 205 -13.56 4.11 25.36
C ILE A 205 -15.02 3.81 25.03
N PHE A 206 -15.31 3.39 23.79
CA PHE A 206 -16.66 3.03 23.37
C PHE A 206 -17.17 1.79 24.10
N ARG A 207 -16.34 0.75 24.22
CA ARG A 207 -16.65 -0.51 24.91
C ARG A 207 -17.07 -0.27 26.36
N GLN A 208 -16.28 0.50 27.11
CA GLN A 208 -16.57 0.80 28.50
C GLN A 208 -17.85 1.66 28.64
N SER A 209 -18.00 2.70 27.81
CA SER A 209 -19.18 3.56 27.87
C SER A 209 -20.47 2.82 27.51
N MET A 210 -20.44 1.94 26.50
CA MET A 210 -21.59 1.12 26.13
C MET A 210 -21.91 0.06 27.20
N GLY A 211 -20.89 -0.56 27.82
CA GLY A 211 -21.10 -1.53 28.90
C GLY A 211 -21.84 -0.96 30.10
N VAL A 212 -21.51 0.26 30.51
CA VAL A 212 -22.22 0.98 31.57
C VAL A 212 -23.68 1.25 31.18
N ALA A 213 -23.91 1.73 29.95
CA ALA A 213 -25.27 2.03 29.48
C ALA A 213 -26.16 0.78 29.36
N ILE A 214 -25.58 -0.37 29.01
CA ILE A 214 -26.29 -1.66 29.00
C ILE A 214 -26.62 -2.08 30.44
N ALA A 215 -25.65 -2.02 31.38
CA ALA A 215 -25.88 -2.41 32.77
C ALA A 215 -26.95 -1.55 33.47
N GLU A 216 -27.08 -0.28 33.10
CA GLU A 216 -28.14 0.61 33.59
C GLU A 216 -29.55 0.21 33.12
N GLN A 217 -29.68 -0.31 31.89
CA GLN A 217 -30.96 -0.73 31.31
C GLN A 217 -31.27 -2.22 31.57
N TYR A 218 -30.25 -3.04 31.76
CA TYR A 218 -30.32 -4.48 31.92
C TYR A 218 -29.51 -4.92 33.16
N PRO A 219 -30.13 -4.98 34.35
CA PRO A 219 -29.45 -5.37 35.59
C PRO A 219 -28.87 -6.79 35.61
N SER A 220 -29.26 -7.64 34.66
CA SER A 220 -28.71 -8.99 34.49
C SER A 220 -27.31 -8.99 33.85
N PHE A 221 -26.88 -7.87 33.26
CA PHE A 221 -25.56 -7.72 32.67
C PHE A 221 -24.61 -7.07 33.67
N ASP A 222 -23.43 -7.66 33.87
CA ASP A 222 -22.44 -7.20 34.86
C ASP A 222 -21.64 -5.97 34.42
N GLY A 223 -21.89 -5.45 33.22
CA GLY A 223 -21.20 -4.29 32.65
C GLY A 223 -19.80 -4.58 32.13
N ARG A 224 -19.35 -5.85 32.14
CA ARG A 224 -17.99 -6.26 31.77
C ARG A 224 -17.99 -7.16 30.53
N GLY A 225 -16.81 -7.41 29.97
CA GLY A 225 -16.67 -8.38 28.87
C GLY A 225 -17.37 -7.97 27.57
N VAL A 226 -17.59 -6.67 27.34
CA VAL A 226 -18.28 -6.17 26.15
C VAL A 226 -17.47 -6.48 24.88
N SER A 227 -17.91 -7.46 24.12
CA SER A 227 -17.38 -7.78 22.79
C SER A 227 -18.12 -7.01 21.70
N PHE A 228 -17.46 -6.83 20.55
CA PHE A 228 -18.05 -6.22 19.36
C PHE A 228 -17.97 -7.20 18.20
N PHE A 229 -19.10 -7.44 17.55
CA PHE A 229 -19.18 -8.29 16.37
C PHE A 229 -20.21 -7.76 15.36
N TYR A 230 -19.97 -7.98 14.08
CA TYR A 230 -20.88 -7.58 13.01
C TYR A 230 -21.58 -8.79 12.43
N THR A 231 -22.91 -8.75 12.37
CA THR A 231 -23.73 -9.79 11.72
C THR A 231 -24.61 -9.19 10.64
N ASN A 232 -24.88 -10.00 9.61
CA ASN A 232 -25.86 -9.70 8.56
C ASN A 232 -27.22 -10.34 8.84
N SER A 233 -27.30 -11.19 9.86
CA SER A 233 -28.51 -11.91 10.29
C SER A 233 -28.73 -11.64 11.76
N ALA A 234 -29.48 -10.59 12.06
CA ALA A 234 -29.88 -10.24 13.42
C ALA A 234 -31.31 -10.74 13.67
N SER A 235 -31.45 -11.96 14.19
CA SER A 235 -32.70 -12.41 14.80
C SER A 235 -32.54 -12.38 16.32
N GLU A 236 -33.43 -11.65 17.00
CA GLU A 236 -33.57 -11.57 18.48
C GLU A 236 -32.50 -10.77 19.26
N LEU A 237 -31.97 -9.67 18.70
CA LEU A 237 -31.10 -8.76 19.48
C LEU A 237 -31.91 -7.82 20.40
N LYS A 238 -31.48 -7.67 21.65
CA LYS A 238 -32.07 -6.72 22.61
C LYS A 238 -31.55 -5.30 22.31
N THR A 239 -32.46 -4.35 22.16
CA THR A 239 -32.08 -2.97 21.87
C THR A 239 -31.82 -2.16 23.13
N PHE A 240 -30.70 -1.41 23.19
CA PHE A 240 -30.45 -0.46 24.28
C PHE A 240 -30.24 0.96 23.74
N THR A 241 -30.57 1.95 24.54
CA THR A 241 -30.36 3.36 24.20
C THR A 241 -29.00 3.83 24.72
N TRP A 242 -28.23 4.51 23.87
CA TRP A 242 -26.92 5.05 24.26
C TRP A 242 -26.80 6.53 23.85
N SER A 243 -26.45 7.37 24.81
CA SER A 243 -26.33 8.83 24.66
C SER A 243 -24.94 9.28 24.22
N GLY A 244 -24.01 8.35 24.01
CA GLY A 244 -22.62 8.67 23.64
C GLY A 244 -21.67 8.77 24.84
N VAL A 245 -20.40 9.02 24.52
CA VAL A 245 -19.32 9.16 25.50
C VAL A 245 -19.34 10.54 26.13
N ARG A 246 -19.25 10.60 27.46
CA ARG A 246 -18.96 11.84 28.19
C ARG A 246 -17.46 12.12 28.14
N TRP A 247 -17.05 12.95 27.19
CA TRP A 247 -15.65 13.33 27.01
C TRP A 247 -15.13 14.12 28.23
N THR A 248 -14.16 13.55 28.93
CA THR A 248 -13.44 14.15 30.06
C THR A 248 -11.98 14.43 29.69
N ALA A 249 -11.27 15.21 30.52
CA ALA A 249 -9.85 15.49 30.31
C ALA A 249 -8.99 14.21 30.28
N GLU A 250 -9.39 13.17 31.01
CA GLU A 250 -8.74 11.85 31.02
C GLU A 250 -8.69 11.23 29.62
N HIS A 251 -9.81 11.24 28.89
CA HIS A 251 -9.87 10.70 27.52
C HIS A 251 -8.94 11.45 26.57
N VAL A 252 -8.69 12.74 26.79
CA VAL A 252 -7.75 13.55 25.99
C VAL A 252 -6.31 13.23 26.38
N LEU A 253 -6.03 13.06 27.67
CA LEU A 253 -4.70 12.68 28.19
C LEU A 253 -4.26 11.31 27.62
N LEU A 254 -5.19 10.36 27.46
CA LEU A 254 -4.94 9.06 26.83
C LEU A 254 -4.48 9.16 25.37
N ARG A 255 -4.64 10.32 24.71
CA ARG A 255 -4.19 10.56 23.33
C ARG A 255 -2.81 11.19 23.22
N ILE A 256 -2.26 11.70 24.32
CA ILE A 256 -0.90 12.29 24.34
C ILE A 256 0.17 11.30 23.85
N PRO A 257 0.17 9.99 24.24
CA PRO A 257 1.14 9.04 23.72
C PRO A 257 1.18 8.96 22.19
N GLN A 258 0.02 9.03 21.53
CA GLN A 258 -0.05 9.02 20.06
C GLN A 258 0.62 10.27 19.46
N LEU A 259 0.37 11.45 20.04
CA LEU A 259 1.02 12.68 19.60
C LEU A 259 2.54 12.66 19.85
N LEU A 260 2.99 12.07 20.96
CA LEU A 260 4.41 11.85 21.22
C LEU A 260 5.04 10.90 20.21
N VAL A 261 4.35 9.83 19.82
CA VAL A 261 4.79 8.92 18.74
C VAL A 261 4.89 9.67 17.41
N ALA A 262 3.91 10.50 17.07
CA ALA A 262 3.97 11.33 15.86
C ALA A 262 5.18 12.28 15.88
N GLY A 263 5.43 12.95 17.02
CA GLY A 263 6.62 13.78 17.21
C GLY A 263 7.93 13.00 17.07
N GLY A 264 8.01 11.82 17.70
CA GLY A 264 9.16 10.92 17.59
C GLY A 264 9.44 10.48 16.15
N LEU A 265 8.39 10.13 15.39
CA LEU A 265 8.51 9.80 13.96
C LEU A 265 9.00 10.98 13.11
N LEU A 266 8.62 12.22 13.45
CA LEU A 266 9.12 13.40 12.74
C LEU A 266 10.58 13.71 13.08
N VAL A 267 11.00 13.47 14.33
CA VAL A 267 12.40 13.58 14.74
C VAL A 267 13.25 12.53 14.01
N THR A 268 12.83 11.26 13.98
CA THR A 268 13.55 10.22 13.23
C THR A 268 13.57 10.51 11.73
N ALA A 269 12.49 11.06 11.17
CA ALA A 269 12.46 11.52 9.79
C ALA A 269 13.52 12.61 9.56
N HIS A 270 13.58 13.62 10.43
CA HIS A 270 14.55 14.71 10.33
C HIS A 270 16.00 14.23 10.40
N LEU A 271 16.31 13.33 11.32
CA LEU A 271 17.66 12.75 11.47
C LEU A 271 18.07 11.85 10.30
N SER A 272 17.11 11.19 9.65
CA SER A 272 17.37 10.29 8.52
C SER A 272 17.31 10.99 7.16
N PHE A 273 16.79 12.22 7.11
CA PHE A 273 16.51 12.92 5.86
C PHE A 273 17.76 13.60 5.30
N ASN A 274 18.36 12.96 4.30
CA ASN A 274 19.39 13.56 3.47
C ASN A 274 18.75 14.13 2.19
N ARG A 275 18.85 15.45 2.02
CA ARG A 275 18.33 16.18 0.85
C ARG A 275 19.25 16.06 -0.38
N LEU A 276 20.52 15.71 -0.17
CA LEU A 276 21.58 15.75 -1.18
C LEU A 276 22.10 14.36 -1.62
N ASP A 277 21.57 13.26 -1.10
CA ASP A 277 22.11 11.91 -1.36
C ASP A 277 21.75 11.31 -2.74
N ASP A 278 21.14 12.08 -3.64
CA ASP A 278 20.81 11.63 -5.00
C ASP A 278 21.89 11.95 -6.06
N ALA A 279 23.14 12.18 -5.66
CA ALA A 279 24.29 12.06 -6.58
C ALA A 279 24.75 10.60 -6.78
N GLY A 280 24.03 9.63 -6.20
CA GLY A 280 24.39 8.20 -6.18
C GLY A 280 23.43 7.25 -6.93
N LEU A 281 22.39 7.76 -7.58
CA LEU A 281 21.52 6.94 -8.44
C LEU A 281 21.96 7.09 -9.90
N TRP A 282 22.87 6.18 -10.30
CA TRP A 282 23.22 5.93 -11.70
C TRP A 282 23.94 7.08 -12.44
N THR A 283 24.93 7.70 -11.80
CA THR A 283 26.07 8.24 -12.55
C THR A 283 26.76 7.04 -13.19
N PHE A 284 26.42 6.79 -14.45
CA PHE A 284 27.16 5.90 -15.31
C PHE A 284 28.65 6.20 -15.12
N ARG A 285 29.38 5.12 -14.95
CA ARG A 285 30.79 4.94 -15.27
C ARG A 285 31.12 5.49 -16.68
N SER A 286 31.05 6.81 -16.89
CA SER A 286 31.35 7.49 -18.16
C SER A 286 32.40 8.60 -18.02
N LEU A 287 33.13 8.64 -16.90
CA LEU A 287 34.44 9.31 -16.83
C LEU A 287 35.52 8.28 -16.49
N LEU A 288 35.47 7.13 -17.15
CA LEU A 288 36.72 6.43 -17.45
C LEU A 288 37.26 7.08 -18.72
N PRO A 289 38.49 7.63 -18.71
CA PRO A 289 39.17 7.95 -19.94
C PRO A 289 39.27 6.66 -20.75
N PHE A 290 38.98 6.74 -22.03
CA PHE A 290 39.35 5.70 -22.99
C PHE A 290 40.85 5.45 -22.83
N SER A 291 41.22 4.41 -22.10
CA SER A 291 42.58 3.85 -22.13
C SER A 291 42.69 3.12 -23.46
N SER A 292 43.14 3.86 -24.46
CA SER A 292 43.71 3.32 -25.68
C SER A 292 44.80 2.31 -25.31
N ASN A 293 44.58 1.07 -25.72
CA ASN A 293 45.51 0.04 -26.16
C ASN A 293 46.92 -0.08 -25.54
N GLY A 294 47.25 -1.34 -25.27
CA GLY A 294 48.43 -1.94 -25.91
C GLY A 294 49.72 -1.84 -25.12
N ASP A 295 50.31 -3.01 -24.88
CA ASP A 295 51.75 -3.23 -24.72
C ASP A 295 52.60 -2.10 -25.34
N ASN A 296 53.44 -1.47 -24.52
CA ASN A 296 54.89 -1.64 -24.60
C ASN A 296 55.59 -0.79 -23.53
N THR A 297 56.49 -1.46 -22.80
CA THR A 297 57.87 -1.06 -22.49
C THR A 297 58.27 0.41 -22.66
N ASP A 298 58.80 0.96 -21.56
CA ASP A 298 59.84 2.00 -21.46
C ASP A 298 60.08 2.92 -22.67
N GLU A 299 59.83 4.23 -22.50
CA GLU A 299 60.90 5.25 -22.56
C GLU A 299 60.41 6.67 -22.24
N GLN A 300 61.35 7.42 -21.69
CA GLN A 300 61.31 8.78 -21.13
C GLN A 300 61.08 9.86 -22.22
N ASN A 301 60.32 10.92 -21.94
CA ASN A 301 60.84 12.29 -21.74
C ASN A 301 59.74 13.37 -21.68
N GLU A 302 60.02 14.37 -20.86
CA GLU A 302 59.21 15.52 -20.50
C GLU A 302 59.09 16.59 -21.60
N SER A 303 58.11 17.49 -21.39
CA SER A 303 58.13 18.92 -21.73
C SER A 303 57.93 19.34 -23.19
N SER A 304 56.72 19.80 -23.53
CA SER A 304 56.44 21.19 -23.98
C SER A 304 55.11 21.31 -24.74
N SER A 305 54.37 22.38 -24.46
CA SER A 305 53.35 22.99 -25.33
C SER A 305 53.65 24.50 -25.34
N PRO A 306 53.09 25.35 -26.23
CA PRO A 306 52.10 25.11 -27.29
C PRO A 306 52.42 25.84 -28.63
N SER A 307 51.50 25.71 -29.60
CA SER A 307 51.34 26.48 -30.85
C SER A 307 51.73 25.76 -32.13
N ALA A 308 50.76 25.09 -32.73
CA ALA A 308 50.63 25.04 -34.17
C ALA A 308 49.14 25.09 -34.51
N VAL A 309 48.77 26.21 -35.13
CA VAL A 309 47.51 26.39 -35.85
C VAL A 309 47.40 25.25 -36.87
N LEU A 310 46.38 24.41 -36.75
CA LEU A 310 45.99 23.48 -37.79
C LEU A 310 44.55 23.80 -38.20
N ALA A 311 44.42 24.04 -39.50
CA ALA A 311 43.20 24.34 -40.23
C ALA A 311 42.07 23.34 -39.90
N PRO A 312 40.79 23.74 -40.08
CA PRO A 312 39.68 22.81 -39.94
C PRO A 312 39.81 21.74 -41.02
N THR A 313 40.28 20.56 -40.65
CA THR A 313 40.23 19.39 -41.51
C THR A 313 38.76 18.97 -41.62
N ASP A 314 38.13 19.36 -42.73
CA ASP A 314 36.78 18.95 -43.15
C ASP A 314 36.61 17.41 -43.33
N GLU A 315 37.64 16.61 -43.02
CA GLU A 315 37.62 15.15 -43.10
C GLU A 315 37.00 14.44 -41.87
N SER A 316 36.58 15.17 -40.83
CA SER A 316 36.00 14.57 -39.62
C SER A 316 34.47 14.62 -39.54
N LEU A 317 33.79 15.13 -40.57
CA LEU A 317 32.32 15.14 -40.67
C LEU A 317 31.75 14.12 -41.66
N SER A 318 32.60 13.47 -42.46
CA SER A 318 32.22 12.44 -43.45
C SER A 318 32.10 11.02 -42.86
N SER A 319 32.53 10.80 -41.61
CA SER A 319 32.44 9.50 -40.92
C SER A 319 31.16 9.30 -40.10
N LEU A 320 30.25 10.28 -40.07
CA LEU A 320 28.86 10.08 -39.64
C LEU A 320 28.00 9.40 -40.73
N GLY A 321 28.64 8.96 -41.82
CA GLY A 321 28.06 8.19 -42.91
C GLY A 321 27.71 6.76 -42.52
N SER A 322 26.40 6.50 -42.52
CA SER A 322 25.72 5.24 -42.24
C SER A 322 25.66 4.83 -40.76
N LEU A 323 24.73 5.47 -40.04
CA LEU A 323 24.02 4.76 -38.98
C LEU A 323 23.58 3.42 -39.57
N SER A 324 23.95 2.32 -38.92
CA SER A 324 23.60 0.98 -39.35
C SER A 324 22.08 0.92 -39.62
N PRO A 325 21.66 0.40 -40.79
CA PRO A 325 20.25 0.38 -41.14
C PRO A 325 19.50 -0.34 -40.02
N VAL A 326 18.53 0.34 -39.42
CA VAL A 326 17.66 -0.24 -38.39
C VAL A 326 16.89 -1.36 -39.08
N THR A 327 17.42 -2.57 -38.96
CA THR A 327 16.70 -3.78 -39.35
C THR A 327 15.54 -3.87 -38.37
N ARG A 328 14.33 -3.56 -38.87
CA ARG A 328 13.08 -3.79 -38.14
C ARG A 328 12.86 -5.31 -38.03
N THR A 329 13.66 -5.97 -37.20
CA THR A 329 13.29 -7.31 -36.74
C THR A 329 12.02 -7.13 -35.93
N GLY A 330 10.93 -7.78 -36.33
CA GLY A 330 9.66 -7.76 -35.59
C GLY A 330 9.85 -8.17 -34.12
N PHE A 331 8.82 -7.94 -33.32
CA PHE A 331 8.88 -8.19 -31.87
C PHE A 331 9.31 -9.63 -31.54
N GLN A 332 10.50 -9.80 -30.96
CA GLN A 332 11.04 -11.10 -30.56
C GLN A 332 10.55 -11.47 -29.15
N PHE A 333 9.35 -12.03 -29.06
CA PHE A 333 8.70 -12.34 -27.78
C PHE A 333 9.59 -13.11 -26.79
N LYS A 334 10.31 -14.14 -27.25
CA LYS A 334 11.21 -14.94 -26.40
C LYS A 334 12.30 -14.08 -25.75
N ARG A 335 12.91 -13.17 -26.50
CA ARG A 335 14.00 -12.32 -26.00
C ARG A 335 13.47 -11.32 -24.98
N VAL A 336 12.31 -10.73 -25.24
CA VAL A 336 11.64 -9.80 -24.31
C VAL A 336 11.22 -10.52 -23.02
N PHE A 337 10.62 -11.71 -23.13
CA PHE A 337 10.25 -12.52 -21.98
C PHE A 337 11.47 -12.86 -21.09
N VAL A 338 12.58 -13.32 -21.70
CA VAL A 338 13.81 -13.62 -20.95
C VAL A 338 14.38 -12.36 -20.30
N SER A 339 14.34 -11.20 -20.97
CA SER A 339 14.79 -9.95 -20.36
C SER A 339 13.90 -9.53 -19.19
N GLU A 340 12.57 -9.65 -19.30
CA GLU A 340 11.66 -9.34 -18.20
C GLU A 340 11.86 -10.27 -17.02
N LEU A 341 12.01 -11.58 -17.26
CA LEU A 341 12.29 -12.56 -16.21
C LEU A 341 13.63 -12.29 -15.52
N ARG A 342 14.66 -11.94 -16.30
CA ARG A 342 15.97 -11.56 -15.75
C ARG A 342 15.85 -10.30 -14.90
N LEU A 343 15.15 -9.28 -15.38
CA LEU A 343 14.95 -8.03 -14.64
C LEU A 343 14.13 -8.23 -13.36
N ALA A 344 13.14 -9.12 -13.39
CA ALA A 344 12.31 -9.47 -12.23
C ALA A 344 13.14 -10.03 -11.06
N VAL A 345 14.12 -10.90 -11.39
CA VAL A 345 14.91 -11.65 -10.41
C VAL A 345 16.25 -10.98 -10.09
N GLN A 346 16.81 -10.20 -11.00
CA GLN A 346 18.11 -9.55 -10.83
C GLN A 346 18.01 -8.33 -9.88
N ASN A 347 19.09 -8.04 -9.16
CA ASN A 347 19.21 -6.91 -8.21
C ASN A 347 18.32 -6.99 -6.96
N ARG A 348 17.88 -8.19 -6.56
CA ARG A 348 17.20 -8.40 -5.28
C ARG A 348 18.23 -8.59 -4.15
N PRO A 349 17.91 -8.19 -2.91
CA PRO A 349 18.82 -8.35 -1.78
C PRO A 349 19.07 -9.83 -1.49
N ARG A 350 20.26 -10.17 -0.97
CA ARG A 350 20.68 -11.58 -0.76
C ARG A 350 19.69 -12.40 0.07
N TRP A 351 19.04 -11.79 1.06
CA TRP A 351 18.04 -12.46 1.91
C TRP A 351 16.84 -12.97 1.12
N TRP A 352 16.47 -12.32 0.00
CA TRP A 352 15.34 -12.72 -0.83
C TRP A 352 15.58 -14.09 -1.47
N TYR A 353 16.78 -14.33 -2.00
CA TYR A 353 17.14 -15.65 -2.56
C TYR A 353 17.15 -16.74 -1.49
N VAL A 354 17.68 -16.43 -0.30
CA VAL A 354 17.66 -17.36 0.84
C VAL A 354 16.22 -17.70 1.24
N ALA A 355 15.34 -16.71 1.29
CA ALA A 355 13.93 -16.92 1.61
C ALA A 355 13.20 -17.75 0.54
N CYS A 356 13.50 -17.56 -0.76
CA CYS A 356 12.99 -18.42 -1.83
C CYS A 356 13.44 -19.87 -1.68
N ILE A 357 14.72 -20.11 -1.37
CA ILE A 357 15.24 -21.46 -1.12
C ILE A 357 14.53 -22.08 0.11
N LEU A 358 14.37 -21.32 1.18
CA LEU A 358 13.67 -21.78 2.38
C LEU A 358 12.21 -22.12 2.09
N ALA A 359 11.49 -21.31 1.31
CA ALA A 359 10.11 -21.58 0.91
C ALA A 359 10.00 -22.87 0.08
N LEU A 360 10.96 -23.13 -0.81
CA LEU A 360 11.04 -24.38 -1.57
C LEU A 360 11.27 -25.59 -0.64
N LEU A 361 12.16 -25.47 0.33
CA LEU A 361 12.44 -26.54 1.30
C LEU A 361 11.25 -26.82 2.22
N LEU A 362 10.59 -25.77 2.74
CA LEU A 362 9.38 -25.90 3.55
C LEU A 362 8.21 -26.51 2.78
N SER A 363 8.19 -26.36 1.46
CA SER A 363 7.16 -26.94 0.61
C SER A 363 7.27 -28.46 0.47
N PHE A 364 8.31 -29.12 1.00
CA PHE A 364 8.42 -30.59 1.03
C PHE A 364 7.70 -31.25 2.23
N ILE A 365 7.02 -30.47 3.08
CA ILE A 365 6.23 -31.00 4.19
C ILE A 365 5.08 -31.87 3.62
N PRO A 366 4.93 -33.13 4.04
CA PRO A 366 3.95 -34.07 3.47
C PRO A 366 2.49 -33.78 3.87
N SER A 367 2.23 -32.73 4.63
CA SER A 367 0.88 -32.32 5.05
C SER A 367 0.30 -31.30 4.07
N VAL A 368 -0.79 -31.68 3.40
CA VAL A 368 -1.54 -30.81 2.48
C VAL A 368 -2.12 -29.60 3.22
N ASP A 369 -2.61 -29.78 4.45
CA ASP A 369 -3.22 -28.70 5.24
C ASP A 369 -2.19 -27.67 5.68
N ALA A 370 -1.02 -28.11 6.18
CA ALA A 370 0.06 -27.20 6.55
C ALA A 370 0.59 -26.42 5.34
N LEU A 371 0.64 -27.08 4.17
CA LEU A 371 1.07 -26.47 2.93
C LEU A 371 0.10 -25.38 2.46
N ARG A 372 -1.21 -25.63 2.52
CA ARG A 372 -2.27 -24.68 2.14
C ARG A 372 -2.41 -23.50 3.11
N SER A 373 -2.41 -23.79 4.41
CA SER A 373 -2.73 -22.81 5.45
C SER A 373 -1.54 -21.96 5.90
N ALA A 374 -0.30 -22.43 5.73
CA ALA A 374 0.87 -21.70 6.23
C ALA A 374 1.94 -21.48 5.16
N VAL A 375 2.47 -22.56 4.57
CA VAL A 375 3.65 -22.48 3.70
C VAL A 375 3.38 -21.69 2.42
N LEU A 376 2.28 -21.99 1.72
CA LEU A 376 1.93 -21.36 0.45
C LEU A 376 1.63 -19.85 0.61
N PRO A 377 0.79 -19.40 1.57
CA PRO A 377 0.63 -17.99 1.86
C PRO A 377 1.94 -17.26 2.11
N LEU A 378 2.83 -17.82 2.93
CA LEU A 378 4.11 -17.20 3.27
C LEU A 378 5.04 -17.14 2.05
N ALA A 379 5.08 -18.20 1.24
CA ALA A 379 5.87 -18.25 0.01
C ALA A 379 5.42 -17.18 -1.00
N LEU A 380 4.11 -16.92 -1.10
CA LEU A 380 3.55 -15.91 -2.01
C LEU A 380 3.78 -14.45 -1.55
N LEU A 381 4.24 -14.21 -0.32
CA LEU A 381 4.73 -12.88 0.08
C LEU A 381 6.07 -12.54 -0.58
N LEU A 382 6.88 -13.52 -0.97
CA LEU A 382 8.20 -13.30 -1.57
C LEU A 382 8.15 -12.56 -2.92
N PRO A 383 7.26 -12.94 -3.87
CA PRO A 383 7.11 -12.20 -5.12
C PRO A 383 6.34 -10.88 -4.97
N LEU A 384 5.89 -10.48 -3.77
CA LEU A 384 5.14 -9.23 -3.57
C LEU A 384 5.84 -8.00 -4.16
N SER A 385 7.14 -7.83 -3.86
CA SER A 385 7.93 -6.71 -4.40
C SER A 385 7.97 -6.72 -5.93
N LEU A 386 8.12 -7.91 -6.53
CA LEU A 386 8.09 -8.07 -7.98
C LEU A 386 6.73 -7.73 -8.57
N TRP A 387 5.66 -8.23 -7.97
CA TRP A 387 4.30 -8.01 -8.47
C TRP A 387 3.87 -6.55 -8.32
N SER A 388 4.25 -5.89 -7.23
CA SER A 388 3.93 -4.48 -7.00
C SER A 388 4.51 -3.53 -8.04
N GLU A 389 5.65 -3.88 -8.64
CA GLU A 389 6.30 -3.09 -9.70
C GLU A 389 5.58 -3.21 -11.05
N LEU A 390 4.71 -4.22 -11.24
CA LEU A 390 3.98 -4.42 -12.50
C LEU A 390 3.10 -3.22 -12.84
N GLY A 391 3.24 -2.73 -14.07
CA GLY A 391 2.45 -1.61 -14.58
C GLY A 391 2.84 -0.22 -14.09
N THR A 392 3.82 -0.12 -13.18
CA THR A 392 4.36 1.16 -12.71
C THR A 392 5.85 1.33 -13.01
N ARG A 393 6.55 0.23 -13.32
CA ARG A 393 7.99 0.21 -13.56
C ARG A 393 8.43 1.17 -14.67
N GLU A 394 7.70 1.20 -15.77
CA GLU A 394 8.00 2.08 -16.91
C GLU A 394 7.84 3.57 -16.54
N GLN A 395 6.85 3.91 -15.71
CA GLN A 395 6.64 5.26 -15.16
C GLN A 395 7.78 5.68 -14.23
N ILE A 396 8.14 4.79 -13.31
CA ILE A 396 9.16 5.04 -12.30
C ILE A 396 10.52 5.29 -12.96
N HIS A 397 10.85 4.52 -14.00
CA HIS A 397 12.12 4.65 -14.71
C HIS A 397 12.05 5.59 -15.93
N ARG A 398 10.92 6.24 -16.19
CA ARG A 398 10.69 7.13 -17.35
C ARG A 398 11.04 6.49 -18.70
N THR A 399 10.74 5.20 -18.83
CA THR A 399 10.98 4.45 -20.08
C THR A 399 9.71 4.28 -20.90
N GLU A 400 8.57 4.80 -20.46
CA GLU A 400 7.28 4.70 -21.16
C GLU A 400 7.38 5.13 -22.62
N GLU A 401 7.94 6.31 -22.88
CA GLU A 401 8.06 6.87 -24.25
C GLU A 401 8.97 6.02 -25.15
N LEU A 402 9.99 5.36 -24.58
CA LEU A 402 10.89 4.49 -25.34
C LEU A 402 10.25 3.13 -25.63
N VAL A 403 9.49 2.61 -24.67
CA VAL A 403 8.95 1.26 -24.69
C VAL A 403 7.65 1.20 -25.50
N PHE A 404 6.74 2.16 -25.30
CA PHE A 404 5.42 2.14 -25.95
C PHE A 404 5.43 2.65 -27.39
N VAL A 405 6.47 3.35 -27.83
CA VAL A 405 6.67 3.70 -29.26
C VAL A 405 7.04 2.46 -30.09
N THR A 406 7.60 1.42 -29.48
CA THR A 406 7.87 0.17 -30.18
C THR A 406 6.59 -0.66 -30.36
N GLY A 407 6.36 -1.19 -31.56
CA GLY A 407 5.06 -1.74 -32.01
C GLY A 407 4.60 -3.06 -31.38
N GLY A 408 4.66 -3.23 -30.07
CA GLY A 408 4.22 -4.45 -29.38
C GLY A 408 3.72 -4.29 -27.94
N PRO A 409 2.83 -3.33 -27.61
CA PRO A 409 2.39 -3.08 -26.24
C PRO A 409 1.71 -4.31 -25.59
N TYR A 410 0.94 -5.09 -26.35
CA TYR A 410 0.33 -6.34 -25.85
C TYR A 410 1.34 -7.45 -25.65
N ALA A 411 2.36 -7.52 -26.51
CA ALA A 411 3.37 -8.56 -26.42
C ALA A 411 4.30 -8.30 -25.23
N LEU A 412 4.58 -7.03 -24.91
CA LEU A 412 5.25 -6.64 -23.67
C LEU A 412 4.37 -6.88 -22.43
N LEU A 413 3.08 -6.56 -22.50
CA LEU A 413 2.12 -6.87 -21.42
C LEU A 413 2.11 -8.37 -21.14
N ALA A 414 1.98 -9.20 -22.16
CA ALA A 414 2.01 -10.64 -22.03
C ALA A 414 3.37 -11.13 -21.47
N ALA A 415 4.49 -10.60 -21.95
CA ALA A 415 5.82 -10.97 -21.47
C ALA A 415 6.03 -10.62 -19.99
N SER A 416 5.66 -9.40 -19.56
CA SER A 416 5.78 -8.95 -18.17
C SER A 416 4.86 -9.74 -17.24
N TYR A 417 3.59 -9.94 -17.62
CA TYR A 417 2.66 -10.79 -16.87
C TYR A 417 3.17 -12.23 -16.72
N LEU A 418 3.56 -12.87 -17.82
CA LEU A 418 4.05 -14.25 -17.79
C LEU A 418 5.35 -14.37 -16.99
N SER A 419 6.22 -13.36 -17.02
CA SER A 419 7.46 -13.37 -16.23
C SER A 419 7.15 -13.39 -14.72
N ALA A 420 6.19 -12.57 -14.28
CA ALA A 420 5.76 -12.50 -12.89
C ALA A 420 5.04 -13.77 -12.42
N THR A 421 4.17 -14.36 -13.26
CA THR A 421 3.54 -15.65 -13.00
C THR A 421 4.59 -16.77 -12.92
N THR A 422 5.60 -16.75 -13.80
CA THR A 422 6.68 -17.75 -13.81
C THR A 422 7.49 -17.71 -12.52
N VAL A 423 7.80 -16.53 -11.98
CA VAL A 423 8.50 -16.41 -10.70
C VAL A 423 7.65 -16.97 -9.55
N GLY A 424 6.36 -16.62 -9.48
CA GLY A 424 5.44 -17.17 -8.47
C GLY A 424 5.31 -18.69 -8.55
N LEU A 425 5.18 -19.21 -9.77
CA LEU A 425 5.15 -20.65 -10.05
C LEU A 425 6.45 -21.31 -9.60
N ALA A 426 7.61 -20.76 -9.94
CA ALA A 426 8.90 -21.34 -9.58
C ALA A 426 9.09 -21.45 -8.06
N ILE A 427 8.65 -20.45 -7.29
CA ILE A 427 8.74 -20.43 -5.81
C ILE A 427 7.79 -21.45 -5.17
N THR A 428 6.65 -21.73 -5.80
CA THR A 428 5.57 -22.55 -5.21
C THR A 428 5.36 -23.90 -5.92
N LEU A 429 6.20 -24.23 -6.90
CA LEU A 429 6.11 -25.45 -7.70
C LEU A 429 6.08 -26.74 -6.85
N PRO A 430 6.91 -26.90 -5.80
CA PRO A 430 6.88 -28.12 -5.00
C PRO A 430 5.53 -28.32 -4.31
N ALA A 431 4.86 -27.24 -3.90
CA ALA A 431 3.53 -27.32 -3.31
C ALA A 431 2.49 -27.91 -4.29
N GLY A 432 2.52 -27.46 -5.55
CA GLY A 432 1.69 -28.00 -6.62
C GLY A 432 1.93 -29.49 -6.89
N ILE A 433 3.20 -29.93 -6.85
CA ILE A 433 3.57 -31.35 -7.00
C ILE A 433 2.98 -32.18 -5.86
N ILE A 434 3.09 -31.71 -4.61
CA ILE A 434 2.52 -32.40 -3.45
C ILE A 434 1.00 -32.50 -3.55
N PHE A 435 0.31 -31.43 -4.00
CA PHE A 435 -1.13 -31.51 -4.22
C PHE A 435 -1.51 -32.55 -5.27
N ALA A 436 -0.73 -32.67 -6.35
CA ALA A 436 -0.95 -33.69 -7.38
C ALA A 436 -0.74 -35.12 -6.84
N ILE A 437 0.34 -35.36 -6.09
CA ILE A 437 0.65 -36.67 -5.51
C ILE A 437 -0.44 -37.11 -4.53
N ASN A 438 -0.98 -36.19 -3.74
CA ASN A 438 -2.02 -36.47 -2.75
C ASN A 438 -3.45 -36.45 -3.34
N GLY A 439 -3.61 -36.30 -4.67
CA GLY A 439 -4.94 -36.24 -5.31
C GLY A 439 -5.78 -35.03 -4.91
N ALA A 440 -5.14 -33.98 -4.40
CA ALA A 440 -5.78 -32.81 -3.80
C ALA A 440 -6.15 -31.76 -4.87
N PHE A 441 -6.92 -32.17 -5.88
CA PHE A 441 -7.17 -31.38 -7.10
C PHE A 441 -7.85 -30.03 -6.85
N GLY A 442 -8.70 -29.93 -5.82
CA GLY A 442 -9.38 -28.68 -5.45
C GLY A 442 -8.39 -27.56 -5.09
N ALA A 443 -7.40 -27.85 -4.25
CA ALA A 443 -6.37 -26.85 -3.94
C ALA A 443 -5.32 -26.70 -5.02
N MET A 444 -5.05 -27.73 -5.81
CA MET A 444 -4.22 -27.55 -7.00
C MET A 444 -4.86 -26.51 -7.95
N PHE A 445 -6.18 -26.60 -8.16
CA PHE A 445 -6.93 -25.62 -8.93
C PHE A 445 -6.89 -24.23 -8.29
N ALA A 446 -7.15 -24.13 -6.99
CA ALA A 446 -7.13 -22.85 -6.28
C ALA A 446 -5.74 -22.18 -6.27
N TRP A 447 -4.68 -22.96 -6.11
CA TRP A 447 -3.30 -22.51 -6.22
C TRP A 447 -2.97 -21.95 -7.63
N ILE A 448 -3.34 -22.67 -8.70
CA ILE A 448 -3.14 -22.21 -10.08
C ILE A 448 -3.88 -20.90 -10.30
N VAL A 449 -5.14 -20.81 -9.86
CA VAL A 449 -5.93 -19.59 -10.01
C VAL A 449 -5.31 -18.44 -9.23
N GLY A 450 -4.87 -18.65 -7.99
CA GLY A 450 -4.18 -17.62 -7.20
C GLY A 450 -2.90 -17.12 -7.90
N LEU A 451 -2.09 -18.01 -8.47
CA LEU A 451 -0.88 -17.66 -9.21
C LEU A 451 -1.13 -16.84 -10.48
N LEU A 452 -2.29 -17.02 -11.12
CA LEU A 452 -2.69 -16.24 -12.29
C LEU A 452 -3.36 -14.92 -11.88
N ALA A 453 -4.19 -14.95 -10.84
CA ALA A 453 -4.96 -13.80 -10.40
C ALA A 453 -4.10 -12.72 -9.74
N LEU A 454 -3.15 -13.08 -8.88
CA LEU A 454 -2.37 -12.09 -8.13
C LEU A 454 -1.54 -11.17 -9.05
N PRO A 455 -0.73 -11.67 -10.00
CA PRO A 455 -0.01 -10.80 -10.92
C PRO A 455 -0.95 -9.99 -11.83
N ALA A 456 -2.09 -10.55 -12.22
CA ALA A 456 -3.08 -9.84 -13.05
C ALA A 456 -3.69 -8.63 -12.30
N ILE A 457 -4.08 -8.85 -11.04
CA ILE A 457 -4.61 -7.80 -10.16
C ILE A 457 -3.53 -6.76 -9.88
N ALA A 458 -2.30 -7.19 -9.61
CA ALA A 458 -1.16 -6.28 -9.39
C ALA A 458 -0.95 -5.36 -10.60
N PHE A 459 -0.99 -5.94 -11.80
CA PHE A 459 -0.82 -5.20 -13.04
C PHE A 459 -1.97 -4.20 -13.29
N ALA A 460 -3.21 -4.60 -13.02
CA ALA A 460 -4.38 -3.72 -13.12
C ALA A 460 -4.30 -2.57 -12.12
N LEU A 461 -4.01 -2.85 -10.86
CA LEU A 461 -3.87 -1.80 -9.84
C LEU A 461 -2.70 -0.87 -10.17
N GLY A 462 -1.55 -1.41 -10.60
CA GLY A 462 -0.39 -0.62 -10.99
C GLY A 462 -0.70 0.34 -12.15
N THR A 463 -1.28 -0.17 -13.25
CA THR A 463 -1.62 0.65 -14.42
C THR A 463 -2.73 1.67 -14.17
N LEU A 464 -3.79 1.30 -13.43
CA LEU A 464 -4.94 2.18 -13.18
C LEU A 464 -4.63 3.26 -12.13
N THR A 465 -3.84 2.92 -11.11
CA THR A 465 -3.53 3.86 -10.01
C THR A 465 -2.21 4.60 -10.19
N GLY A 466 -1.29 4.09 -11.03
CA GLY A 466 0.08 4.60 -11.15
C GLY A 466 0.89 4.41 -9.86
N SER A 467 0.51 3.48 -8.98
CA SER A 467 1.13 3.30 -7.66
C SER A 467 1.29 1.83 -7.28
N GLN A 468 2.50 1.45 -6.88
CA GLN A 468 2.84 0.13 -6.34
C GLN A 468 2.09 -0.16 -5.02
N LEU A 469 1.87 0.91 -4.26
CA LEU A 469 1.34 0.88 -2.90
C LEU A 469 -0.11 0.38 -2.82
N ALA A 470 -0.89 0.58 -3.89
CA ALA A 470 -2.26 0.12 -3.98
C ALA A 470 -2.32 -1.41 -3.95
N PHE A 471 -1.49 -2.08 -4.75
CA PHE A 471 -1.40 -3.53 -4.74
C PHE A 471 -0.79 -4.05 -3.44
N GLU A 472 0.31 -3.48 -2.97
CA GLU A 472 0.97 -3.96 -1.75
C GLU A 472 0.02 -3.94 -0.54
N THR A 473 -0.72 -2.85 -0.35
CA THR A 473 -1.64 -2.73 0.78
C THR A 473 -2.84 -3.68 0.62
N ALA A 474 -3.46 -3.71 -0.56
CA ALA A 474 -4.60 -4.60 -0.82
C ALA A 474 -4.21 -6.08 -0.67
N TYR A 475 -3.04 -6.47 -1.19
CA TYR A 475 -2.54 -7.83 -1.12
C TYR A 475 -2.21 -8.25 0.30
N LEU A 476 -1.53 -7.41 1.09
CA LEU A 476 -1.20 -7.75 2.48
C LEU A 476 -2.45 -7.89 3.36
N VAL A 477 -3.46 -7.07 3.13
CA VAL A 477 -4.75 -7.20 3.83
C VAL A 477 -5.48 -8.47 3.39
N ALA A 478 -5.52 -8.77 2.09
CA ALA A 478 -6.10 -10.01 1.59
C ALA A 478 -5.37 -11.25 2.11
N TRP A 479 -4.03 -11.19 2.18
CA TRP A 479 -3.17 -12.23 2.71
C TRP A 479 -3.46 -12.51 4.19
N TYR A 480 -3.58 -11.46 5.00
CA TYR A 480 -3.89 -11.60 6.43
C TYR A 480 -5.33 -12.07 6.64
N ALA A 481 -6.31 -11.42 6.02
CA ALA A 481 -7.71 -11.74 6.25
C ALA A 481 -8.10 -13.11 5.68
N GLY A 482 -7.72 -13.40 4.44
CA GLY A 482 -8.13 -14.61 3.72
C GLY A 482 -7.37 -15.84 4.19
N PRO A 483 -6.19 -16.15 3.61
CA PRO A 483 -5.50 -17.40 3.92
C PRO A 483 -5.07 -17.59 5.38
N MET A 484 -4.73 -16.51 6.10
CA MET A 484 -4.26 -16.62 7.51
C MET A 484 -5.38 -16.63 8.55
N ASN A 485 -6.52 -15.98 8.28
CA ASN A 485 -7.63 -15.85 9.25
C ASN A 485 -8.96 -16.44 8.76
N GLY A 486 -8.97 -17.13 7.61
CA GLY A 486 -10.15 -17.87 7.12
C GLY A 486 -11.26 -16.99 6.55
N PHE A 487 -11.00 -15.72 6.22
CA PHE A 487 -12.01 -14.87 5.58
C PHE A 487 -12.24 -15.28 4.13
N ARG A 488 -13.19 -16.19 3.93
CA ARG A 488 -13.52 -16.86 2.66
C ARG A 488 -13.49 -15.97 1.41
N PRO A 489 -14.08 -14.75 1.38
CA PRO A 489 -14.03 -13.90 0.17
C PRO A 489 -12.61 -13.49 -0.26
N LEU A 490 -11.66 -13.42 0.68
CA LEU A 490 -10.27 -13.05 0.42
C LEU A 490 -9.32 -14.26 0.36
N ASP A 491 -9.84 -15.49 0.45
CA ASP A 491 -9.04 -16.71 0.33
C ASP A 491 -8.75 -17.04 -1.14
N TYR A 492 -7.80 -16.30 -1.73
CA TYR A 492 -7.44 -16.40 -3.15
C TYR A 492 -6.63 -17.66 -3.52
N ILE A 493 -6.18 -18.46 -2.53
CA ILE A 493 -5.46 -19.73 -2.76
C ILE A 493 -6.26 -20.97 -2.35
N GLY A 494 -7.46 -20.81 -1.78
CA GLY A 494 -8.24 -21.94 -1.27
C GLY A 494 -7.55 -22.64 -0.10
N ALA A 495 -7.09 -21.86 0.89
CA ALA A 495 -6.54 -22.38 2.13
C ALA A 495 -7.58 -23.25 2.87
N GLU A 496 -8.85 -22.87 2.82
CA GLU A 496 -9.98 -23.65 3.33
C GLU A 496 -10.70 -24.44 2.22
N GLU A 497 -11.11 -25.67 2.53
CA GLU A 497 -11.89 -26.49 1.58
C GLU A 497 -13.27 -25.90 1.27
N ALA A 498 -13.84 -25.17 2.24
CA ALA A 498 -15.08 -24.43 2.06
C ALA A 498 -14.96 -23.34 0.97
N THR A 499 -13.79 -22.75 0.79
CA THR A 499 -13.55 -21.74 -0.24
C THR A 499 -13.66 -22.35 -1.64
N VAL A 500 -13.04 -23.51 -1.85
CA VAL A 500 -13.04 -24.19 -3.16
C VAL A 500 -14.46 -24.58 -3.58
N SER A 501 -15.28 -25.04 -2.63
CA SER A 501 -16.67 -25.42 -2.89
C SER A 501 -17.63 -24.22 -3.07
N SER A 502 -17.31 -23.06 -2.50
CA SER A 502 -18.15 -21.85 -2.55
C SER A 502 -18.12 -21.08 -3.87
N GLY A 503 -17.26 -21.47 -4.83
CA GLY A 503 -17.12 -20.79 -6.12
C GLY A 503 -16.21 -19.54 -6.09
N VAL A 504 -15.70 -19.13 -4.92
CA VAL A 504 -14.77 -18.00 -4.79
C VAL A 504 -13.53 -18.16 -5.68
N THR A 505 -12.98 -19.37 -5.79
CA THR A 505 -11.86 -19.65 -6.69
C THR A 505 -12.19 -19.30 -8.15
N THR A 506 -13.40 -19.64 -8.62
CA THR A 506 -13.80 -19.29 -9.99
C THR A 506 -13.99 -17.78 -10.17
N ALA A 507 -14.44 -17.08 -9.13
CA ALA A 507 -14.54 -15.61 -9.15
C ALA A 507 -13.16 -14.95 -9.30
N TYR A 508 -12.12 -15.46 -8.63
CA TYR A 508 -10.75 -14.96 -8.81
C TYR A 508 -10.21 -15.22 -10.23
N LEU A 509 -10.58 -16.32 -10.87
CA LEU A 509 -10.21 -16.58 -12.26
C LEU A 509 -10.86 -15.56 -13.20
N VAL A 510 -12.16 -15.27 -13.01
CA VAL A 510 -12.86 -14.23 -13.78
C VAL A 510 -12.23 -12.85 -13.51
N LEU A 511 -11.92 -12.54 -12.25
CA LEU A 511 -11.26 -11.30 -11.86
C LEU A 511 -9.90 -11.14 -12.54
N ALA A 512 -9.12 -12.22 -12.69
CA ALA A 512 -7.85 -12.20 -13.41
C ALA A 512 -8.05 -11.81 -14.88
N ILE A 513 -9.06 -12.37 -15.56
CA ILE A 513 -9.37 -12.06 -16.96
C ILE A 513 -9.80 -10.58 -17.09
N VAL A 514 -10.69 -10.12 -16.21
CA VAL A 514 -11.16 -8.73 -16.19
C VAL A 514 -10.00 -7.76 -15.92
N ALA A 515 -9.11 -8.09 -14.99
CA ALA A 515 -7.93 -7.30 -14.67
C ALA A 515 -6.96 -7.19 -15.87
N LEU A 516 -6.71 -8.29 -16.59
CA LEU A 516 -5.91 -8.27 -17.81
C LEU A 516 -6.61 -7.49 -18.95
N GLY A 517 -7.92 -7.58 -19.07
CA GLY A 517 -8.69 -6.76 -20.01
C GLY A 517 -8.58 -5.26 -19.70
N ALA A 518 -8.70 -4.89 -18.43
CA ALA A 518 -8.58 -3.51 -17.96
C ALA A 518 -7.17 -2.94 -18.20
N THR A 519 -6.11 -3.72 -17.94
CA THR A 519 -4.73 -3.29 -18.23
C THR A 519 -4.50 -3.08 -19.72
N ALA A 520 -4.97 -4.00 -20.57
CA ALA A 520 -4.85 -3.89 -22.01
C ALA A 520 -5.61 -2.67 -22.57
N PHE A 521 -6.75 -2.33 -21.97
CA PHE A 521 -7.52 -1.14 -22.33
C PHE A 521 -6.84 0.15 -21.85
N ALA A 522 -6.35 0.19 -20.61
CA ALA A 522 -5.64 1.35 -20.07
C ALA A 522 -4.39 1.68 -20.89
N ARG A 523 -3.61 0.66 -21.27
CA ARG A 523 -2.41 0.80 -22.12
C ARG A 523 -2.68 1.13 -23.59
N ARG A 524 -3.95 1.14 -24.04
CA ARG A 524 -4.32 1.65 -25.38
C ARG A 524 -4.44 3.17 -25.41
N GLN A 525 -4.75 3.78 -24.25
CA GLN A 525 -5.06 5.21 -24.17
C GLN A 525 -3.83 6.07 -23.85
N THR A 526 -2.81 5.45 -23.27
CA THR A 526 -1.45 5.96 -23.09
C THR A 526 -0.64 5.70 -24.35
#